data_AF-A0A090IQZ6-F1
#
_entry.id   AF-A0A090IQZ6-F1
#
_cell.length_a   1.000
_cell.length_b   1.000
_cell.length_c   1.000
_cell.angle_alpha   90.00
_cell.angle_beta   90.00
_cell.angle_gamma   90.00
#
_symmetry.space_group_name_H-M   'P 1'
#
loop_
_entity.id
_entity.type
_entity.pdbx_description
1 polymer ?
#
loop_
_entity_poly.entity_id
_entity_poly.type
_entity_poly.pdbx_seq_one_letter_code
_entity_poly.pdbx_strand_id
1 'polypeptide(L)'
;MLYSEKIKEAPTLAEYFKTVREEGFEKGIEKGLEMGIEKGIEKGIEKGKMEEKRNLAAELLREGFSVEKVAKMVKLSLDEVKGIGRNL
;
A
#
# COMPACT_ATOMS: atom_id res chain seq x y z
N MET A 1 10.73 -57.91 1.53
CA MET A 1 11.83 -56.95 1.78
C MET A 1 11.56 -55.53 1.23
N LEU A 2 10.63 -55.33 0.28
CA LEU A 2 10.33 -53.98 -0.28
C LEU A 2 9.81 -52.94 0.74
N TYR A 3 9.15 -53.37 1.81
CA TYR A 3 8.55 -52.45 2.80
C TYR A 3 9.56 -51.84 3.78
N SER A 4 10.68 -52.51 4.04
CA SER A 4 11.69 -52.00 5.00
C SER A 4 12.61 -50.95 4.40
N GLU A 5 12.76 -50.92 3.07
CA GLU A 5 13.59 -49.92 2.38
C GLU A 5 12.89 -48.57 2.27
N LYS A 6 11.57 -48.54 2.01
CA LYS A 6 10.78 -47.30 1.93
C LYS A 6 10.73 -46.50 3.24
N ILE A 7 10.88 -47.15 4.39
CA ILE A 7 10.84 -46.46 5.70
C ILE A 7 12.10 -45.60 5.91
N LYS A 8 13.22 -45.92 5.23
CA LYS A 8 14.47 -45.15 5.35
C LYS A 8 14.41 -43.79 4.65
N GLU A 9 13.44 -43.57 3.77
CA GLU A 9 13.30 -42.32 3.01
C GLU A 9 12.29 -41.35 3.63
N ALA A 10 11.49 -41.78 4.62
CA ALA A 10 10.54 -40.92 5.27
C ALA A 10 11.25 -39.99 6.27
N PRO A 11 11.03 -38.66 6.22
CA PRO A 11 11.61 -37.74 7.19
C PRO A 11 11.11 -38.10 8.59
N THR A 12 12.00 -37.93 9.58
CA THR A 12 11.61 -38.07 10.97
C THR A 12 10.59 -37.00 11.35
N LEU A 13 9.80 -37.26 12.38
CA LEU A 13 8.85 -36.27 12.90
C LEU A 13 9.52 -34.95 13.29
N ALA A 14 10.75 -35.01 13.81
CA ALA A 14 11.55 -33.84 14.16
C ALA A 14 11.97 -33.02 12.92
N GLU A 15 12.42 -33.69 11.86
CA GLU A 15 12.74 -33.05 10.57
C GLU A 15 11.50 -32.42 9.96
N TYR A 16 10.36 -33.13 9.98
CA TYR A 16 9.09 -32.60 9.50
C TYR A 16 8.68 -31.32 10.25
N PHE A 17 8.74 -31.31 11.59
CA PHE A 17 8.43 -30.12 12.38
C PHE A 17 9.39 -28.96 12.11
N LYS A 18 10.67 -29.25 11.86
CA LYS A 18 11.66 -28.24 11.49
C LYS A 18 11.28 -27.59 10.15
N THR A 19 11.03 -28.40 9.12
CA THR A 19 10.64 -27.91 7.79
C THR A 19 9.36 -27.08 7.85
N VAL A 20 8.32 -27.57 8.52
CA VAL A 20 7.04 -26.84 8.63
C VAL A 20 7.21 -25.51 9.36
N ARG A 21 8.07 -25.45 10.38
CA ARG A 21 8.37 -24.20 11.10
C ARG A 21 9.12 -23.21 10.23
N GLU A 22 10.13 -23.68 9.50
CA GLU A 22 10.92 -22.85 8.58
C GLU A 22 10.03 -22.30 7.46
N GLU A 23 9.23 -23.15 6.80
CA GLU A 23 8.26 -22.72 5.79
C GLU A 23 7.22 -21.75 6.35
N GLY A 24 6.71 -22.01 7.56
CA GLY A 24 5.72 -21.14 8.21
C GLY A 24 6.29 -19.74 8.48
N PHE A 25 7.55 -19.68 8.90
CA PHE A 25 8.26 -18.43 9.14
C PHE A 25 8.53 -17.67 7.83
N GLU A 26 9.04 -18.36 6.80
CA GLU A 26 9.27 -17.78 5.48
C GLU A 26 7.98 -17.24 4.87
N LYS A 27 6.91 -18.05 4.85
CA LYS A 27 5.58 -17.61 4.37
C LYS A 27 5.03 -16.44 5.18
N GLY A 28 5.31 -16.40 6.49
CA GLY A 28 4.92 -15.29 7.36
C GLY A 28 5.63 -13.98 6.98
N ILE A 29 6.94 -14.04 6.74
CA ILE A 29 7.74 -12.89 6.30
C ILE A 29 7.31 -12.43 4.91
N GLU A 30 7.18 -13.35 3.96
CA GLU A 30 6.80 -13.05 2.58
C GLU A 30 5.45 -12.33 2.53
N LYS A 31 4.43 -12.88 3.18
CA LYS A 31 3.10 -12.24 3.26
C LYS A 31 3.14 -10.90 3.98
N GLY A 32 3.91 -10.80 5.06
CA GLY A 32 4.07 -9.54 5.80
C GLY A 32 4.69 -8.45 4.94
N LEU A 33 5.72 -8.78 4.17
CA LEU A 33 6.40 -7.86 3.27
C LEU A 33 5.51 -7.44 2.10
N GLU A 34 4.85 -8.40 1.44
CA GLU A 34 3.93 -8.15 0.33
C GLU A 34 2.80 -7.19 0.75
N MET A 35 2.10 -7.52 1.84
CA MET A 35 1.04 -6.66 2.38
C MET A 35 1.54 -5.28 2.81
N GLY A 36 2.77 -5.20 3.35
CA GLY A 36 3.38 -3.95 3.76
C GLY A 36 3.69 -3.04 2.57
N ILE A 37 4.28 -3.61 1.51
CA ILE A 37 4.62 -2.90 0.27
C ILE A 37 3.35 -2.44 -0.43
N GLU A 38 2.36 -3.31 -0.61
CA GLU A 38 1.11 -2.99 -1.30
C GLU A 38 0.38 -1.83 -0.62
N LYS A 39 0.16 -1.91 0.70
CA LYS A 39 -0.46 -0.84 1.48
C LYS A 39 0.36 0.45 1.48
N GLY A 40 1.68 0.34 1.48
CA GLY A 40 2.58 1.48 1.42
C GLY A 40 2.47 2.23 0.09
N ILE A 41 2.51 1.49 -1.02
CA ILE A 41 2.37 2.03 -2.37
C ILE A 41 1.00 2.66 -2.57
N GLU A 42 -0.07 1.97 -2.20
CA GLU A 42 -1.45 2.48 -2.35
C GLU A 42 -1.63 3.82 -1.62
N LYS A 43 -1.26 3.87 -0.34
CA LYS A 43 -1.32 5.11 0.47
C LYS A 43 -0.44 6.21 -0.11
N GLY A 44 0.76 5.86 -0.59
CA GLY A 44 1.68 6.80 -1.22
C GLY A 44 1.09 7.43 -2.48
N ILE A 45 0.50 6.61 -3.36
CA ILE A 45 -0.14 7.07 -4.60
C ILE A 45 -1.37 7.93 -4.29
N GLU A 46 -2.22 7.53 -3.36
CA GLU A 46 -3.40 8.32 -2.98
C GLU A 46 -3.00 9.67 -2.39
N LYS A 47 -2.02 9.68 -1.49
CA LYS A 47 -1.48 10.92 -0.90
C LYS A 47 -0.89 11.82 -1.99
N GLY A 48 -0.08 11.27 -2.91
CA GLY A 48 0.51 12.02 -4.01
C GLY A 48 -0.53 12.65 -4.93
N LYS A 49 -1.57 11.89 -5.32
CA LYS A 49 -2.69 12.42 -6.14
C LYS A 49 -3.43 13.55 -5.43
N MET A 50 -3.63 13.45 -4.12
CA MET A 50 -4.30 14.50 -3.35
C MET A 50 -3.42 15.75 -3.17
N GLU A 51 -2.12 15.57 -2.95
CA GLU A 51 -1.16 16.69 -2.90
C GLU A 51 -1.06 17.41 -4.25
N GLU A 52 -0.99 16.67 -5.36
CA GLU A 52 -0.99 17.24 -6.71
C GLU A 52 -2.25 18.07 -6.98
N LYS A 53 -3.44 17.54 -6.64
CA LYS A 53 -4.69 18.30 -6.72
C LYS A 53 -4.63 19.59 -5.91
N ARG A 54 -4.14 19.54 -4.67
CA ARG A 54 -4.04 20.74 -3.82
C ARG A 54 -3.07 21.77 -4.38
N ASN A 55 -1.94 21.33 -4.92
CA ASN A 55 -0.96 22.23 -5.55
C ASN A 55 -1.55 22.89 -6.79
N LEU A 56 -2.21 22.13 -7.66
CA LEU A 56 -2.89 22.67 -8.83
C LEU A 56 -4.00 23.66 -8.43
N ALA A 57 -4.79 23.35 -7.39
CA ALA A 57 -5.79 24.28 -6.88
C ALA A 57 -5.16 25.58 -6.35
N ALA A 58 -4.03 25.48 -5.63
CA ALA A 58 -3.30 26.64 -5.13
C ALA A 58 -2.77 27.53 -6.27
N GLU A 59 -2.19 26.94 -7.31
CA GLU A 59 -1.71 27.66 -8.49
C GLU A 59 -2.85 28.41 -9.21
N LEU A 60 -3.97 27.72 -9.49
CA LEU A 60 -5.12 28.34 -10.14
C LEU A 60 -5.73 29.48 -9.30
N LEU A 61 -5.77 29.34 -7.96
CA LEU A 61 -6.21 30.43 -7.10
C LEU A 61 -5.27 31.65 -7.16
N ARG A 62 -3.95 31.43 -7.21
CA ARG A 62 -2.95 32.51 -7.37
C ARG A 62 -3.06 33.21 -8.72
N GLU A 63 -3.44 32.48 -9.76
CA GLU A 63 -3.75 33.05 -11.09
C GLU A 63 -5.08 33.84 -11.12
N GLY A 64 -5.83 33.87 -10.02
CA GLY A 64 -7.05 34.65 -9.87
C GLY A 64 -8.33 33.95 -10.31
N PHE A 65 -8.31 32.62 -10.49
CA PHE A 65 -9.53 31.85 -10.75
C PHE A 65 -10.43 31.82 -9.51
N SER A 66 -11.76 31.84 -9.72
CA SER A 66 -12.71 31.75 -8.62
C SER A 66 -12.67 30.37 -7.95
N VAL A 67 -12.94 30.35 -6.64
CA VAL A 67 -12.97 29.14 -5.82
C VAL A 67 -13.91 28.07 -6.42
N GLU A 68 -15.06 28.49 -6.94
CA GLU A 68 -16.05 27.60 -7.56
C GLU A 68 -15.51 26.95 -8.84
N LYS A 69 -14.82 27.73 -9.66
CA LYS A 69 -14.22 27.24 -10.91
C LYS A 69 -13.07 26.27 -10.62
N VAL A 70 -12.22 26.59 -9.66
CA VAL A 70 -11.10 25.72 -9.23
C VAL A 70 -11.61 24.41 -8.65
N ALA A 71 -12.60 24.44 -7.76
CA ALA A 71 -13.21 23.24 -7.17
C ALA A 71 -13.75 22.29 -8.25
N LYS A 72 -14.44 22.84 -9.26
CA LYS A 72 -14.95 22.05 -10.39
C LYS A 72 -13.84 21.47 -11.27
N MET A 73 -12.79 22.25 -11.56
CA MET A 73 -11.67 21.82 -12.43
C MET A 73 -10.83 20.71 -11.79
N VAL A 74 -10.48 20.88 -10.52
CA VAL A 74 -9.58 19.98 -9.79
C VAL A 74 -10.34 18.81 -9.14
N LYS A 75 -11.68 18.86 -9.17
CA LYS A 75 -12.57 17.89 -8.51
C LYS A 75 -12.30 17.79 -7.01
N LEU A 76 -12.24 18.96 -6.37
CA LEU A 76 -12.20 19.12 -4.92
C LEU A 76 -13.51 19.75 -4.45
N SER A 77 -13.84 19.58 -3.17
CA SER A 77 -14.97 20.29 -2.58
C SER A 77 -14.69 21.80 -2.47
N LEU A 78 -15.74 22.61 -2.43
CA LEU A 78 -15.61 24.06 -2.23
C LEU A 78 -14.87 24.38 -0.93
N ASP A 79 -15.13 23.62 0.14
CA ASP A 79 -14.52 23.86 1.45
C ASP A 79 -13.03 23.53 1.46
N GLU A 80 -12.59 22.49 0.75
CA GLU A 80 -11.17 22.20 0.57
C GLU A 80 -10.46 23.34 -0.17
N VAL A 81 -11.04 23.83 -1.27
CA VAL A 81 -10.43 24.92 -2.05
C VAL A 81 -10.44 26.25 -1.27
N LYS A 82 -11.51 26.55 -0.51
CA LYS A 82 -11.54 27.69 0.42
C LYS A 82 -10.46 27.56 1.49
N GLY A 83 -10.25 26.36 2.02
CA GLY A 83 -9.20 26.07 2.99
C GLY A 83 -7.80 26.35 2.43
N ILE A 84 -7.55 25.96 1.18
CA ILE A 84 -6.28 26.27 0.49
C ILE A 84 -6.11 27.78 0.35
N GLY A 85 -7.12 28.48 -0.16
CA GLY A 85 -7.06 29.93 -0.39
C GLY A 85 -6.84 30.77 0.87
N ARG A 86 -7.23 30.28 2.05
CA ARG A 86 -6.95 30.97 3.34
C ARG A 86 -5.49 30.86 3.78
N ASN A 87 -4.76 29.89 3.26
CA ASN A 87 -3.37 29.59 3.61
C ASN A 87 -2.37 30.04 2.53
N LEU A 88 -2.86 30.75 1.50
CA LEU A 88 -2.06 31.37 0.44
C LEU A 88 -1.69 32.81 0.81
#